data_AF-A0AAN8U9X2-F1
#
_entry.id   AF-A0AAN8U9X2-F1
#
_cell.length_a   1.000
_cell.length_b   1.000
_cell.length_c   1.000
_cell.angle_alpha   90.00
_cell.angle_beta   90.00
_cell.angle_gamma   90.00
#
_symmetry.space_group_name_H-M   'P 1'
#
loop_
_entity.id
_entity.type
_entity.pdbx_description
1 polymer ?
#
loop_
_entity_poly.entity_id
_entity_poly.type
_entity_poly.pdbx_seq_one_letter_code
_entity_poly.pdbx_strand_id
1 'polypeptide(L)'
;MADRSSAIIPTLQNITATLSLDCGKLDLKAIALQARNEEYNPKRLPLVIMRIREPKTTTLIFAAGKINIVASCDVRFPNRLEGLAIAHSAFSSYEPEIFPGLVYRMKQPKTVLLVLASG
;
A
#
# COMPACT_ATOMS: atom_id res chain seq x y z
N MET A 1 -0.11 13.13 40.05
CA MET A 1 0.46 11.83 39.63
C MET A 1 0.08 11.66 38.15
N ALA A 2 1.00 12.03 37.26
CA ALA A 2 0.72 12.22 35.84
C ALA A 2 0.83 10.88 35.10
N ASP A 3 -0.30 10.34 34.64
CA ASP A 3 -0.27 9.30 33.61
C ASP A 3 -0.07 9.99 32.26
N ARG A 4 1.20 10.16 31.88
CA ARG A 4 1.59 10.48 30.50
C ARG A 4 1.50 9.18 29.68
N SER A 5 0.30 8.68 29.44
CA SER A 5 0.08 7.74 28.35
C SER A 5 0.22 8.53 27.05
N SER A 6 1.47 8.69 26.60
CA SER A 6 1.84 9.32 25.33
C SER A 6 0.95 8.77 24.23
N ALA A 7 0.09 9.61 23.66
CA ALA A 7 -0.77 9.24 22.55
C ALA A 7 0.13 8.89 21.35
N ILE A 8 0.42 7.61 21.19
CA ILE A 8 1.18 7.09 20.06
C ILE A 8 0.32 7.34 18.81
N ILE A 9 0.77 8.21 17.93
CA ILE A 9 0.17 8.42 16.61
C ILE A 9 0.83 7.40 15.68
N PRO A 10 0.15 6.30 15.29
CA PRO A 10 0.70 5.35 14.34
C PRO A 10 0.77 5.98 12.96
N THR A 11 1.81 5.65 12.21
CA THR A 11 1.98 6.08 10.82
C THR A 11 1.80 4.87 9.91
N LEU A 12 1.00 5.00 8.84
CA LEU A 12 0.86 3.96 7.82
C LEU A 12 2.07 4.01 6.88
N GLN A 13 3.15 3.35 7.30
CA GLN A 13 4.39 3.42 6.53
C GLN A 13 4.26 2.92 5.10
N ASN A 14 3.51 1.83 4.85
CA ASN A 14 3.38 1.25 3.52
C ASN A 14 2.02 0.58 3.31
N ILE A 15 1.25 1.05 2.34
CA ILE A 15 0.03 0.46 1.82
C ILE A 15 0.36 -0.13 0.46
N THR A 16 0.23 -1.45 0.29
CA THR A 16 0.41 -2.10 -0.99
C THR A 16 -0.93 -2.55 -1.56
N ALA A 17 -1.49 -1.77 -2.48
CA ALA A 17 -2.67 -2.16 -3.22
C ALA A 17 -2.30 -2.91 -4.49
N THR A 18 -3.05 -3.96 -4.80
CA THR A 18 -2.98 -4.61 -6.11
C THR A 18 -4.33 -4.46 -6.77
N LEU A 19 -4.35 -3.99 -8.01
CA LEU A 19 -5.55 -3.89 -8.84
C LEU A 19 -5.35 -4.74 -10.09
N SER A 20 -6.37 -5.51 -10.45
CA SER A 20 -6.47 -6.09 -11.79
C SER A 20 -7.48 -5.25 -12.55
N LEU A 21 -7.10 -4.75 -13.72
CA LEU A 21 -7.98 -3.93 -14.56
C LEU A 21 -8.91 -4.77 -15.44
N ASP A 22 -8.70 -6.09 -15.49
CA ASP A 22 -9.50 -7.07 -16.26
C ASP A 22 -9.76 -6.64 -17.72
N CYS A 23 -8.88 -5.80 -18.27
CA CYS A 23 -9.02 -5.17 -19.58
C CYS A 23 -8.08 -5.78 -20.64
N GLY A 24 -7.56 -6.98 -20.41
CA GLY A 24 -6.59 -7.63 -21.31
C GLY A 24 -5.19 -7.02 -21.25
N LYS A 25 -4.42 -7.14 -22.33
CA LYS A 25 -3.04 -6.65 -22.39
C LYS A 25 -3.01 -5.12 -22.53
N LEU A 26 -2.27 -4.46 -21.64
CA LEU A 26 -2.03 -3.02 -21.68
C LEU A 26 -0.84 -2.67 -22.57
N ASP A 27 -0.97 -1.60 -23.36
CA ASP A 27 0.15 -1.02 -24.09
C ASP A 27 0.98 -0.13 -23.15
N LEU A 28 2.05 -0.71 -22.62
CA LEU A 28 2.99 -0.02 -21.72
C LEU A 28 3.70 1.16 -22.39
N LYS A 29 3.90 1.14 -23.72
CA LYS A 29 4.55 2.27 -24.43
C LYS A 29 3.61 3.46 -24.49
N ALA A 30 2.34 3.22 -24.82
CA ALA A 30 1.33 4.27 -24.83
C ALA A 30 1.14 4.89 -23.44
N ILE A 31 1.09 4.04 -22.40
CA ILE A 31 1.01 4.51 -21.00
C ILE A 31 2.24 5.33 -20.63
N ALA A 32 3.45 4.85 -20.97
CA ALA A 32 4.67 5.58 -20.66
C ALA A 32 4.73 6.94 -21.37
N LEU A 33 4.26 7.02 -22.62
CA LEU A 33 4.26 8.26 -23.40
C LEU A 33 3.29 9.33 -22.83
N GLN A 34 2.21 8.90 -22.18
CA GLN A 34 1.18 9.79 -21.63
C GLN A 34 1.35 10.08 -20.13
N ALA A 35 2.06 9.21 -19.40
CA ALA A 35 2.29 9.37 -17.98
C ALA A 35 3.22 10.57 -17.71
N ARG A 36 3.15 11.09 -16.48
CA ARG A 36 4.10 12.09 -15.99
C ARG A 36 4.93 11.45 -14.88
N ASN A 37 6.24 11.65 -14.89
CA ASN A 37 7.17 11.09 -13.91
C ASN A 37 7.17 9.55 -13.88
N GLU A 38 7.42 8.96 -15.06
CA GLU A 38 7.49 7.53 -15.29
C GLU A 38 8.90 7.04 -15.65
N GLU A 39 9.19 5.79 -15.31
CA GLU A 39 10.35 5.06 -15.79
C GLU A 39 9.86 3.83 -16.56
N TYR A 40 10.15 3.78 -17.87
CA TYR A 40 9.86 2.62 -18.71
C TYR A 40 11.12 2.20 -19.48
N ASN A 41 11.63 1.00 -19.20
CA ASN A 41 12.73 0.40 -19.95
C ASN A 41 12.45 -1.10 -20.17
N PRO A 42 11.87 -1.48 -21.32
CA PRO A 42 11.48 -2.86 -21.58
C PRO A 42 12.66 -3.83 -21.66
N LYS A 43 13.90 -3.34 -21.86
CA LYS A 43 15.11 -4.18 -21.81
C LYS A 43 15.50 -4.53 -20.37
N ARG A 44 15.16 -3.67 -19.40
CA ARG A 44 15.43 -3.87 -17.97
C ARG A 44 14.29 -4.64 -17.29
N LEU A 45 13.07 -4.11 -17.40
CA LEU A 45 11.86 -4.70 -16.82
C LEU A 45 10.63 -4.42 -17.71
N PRO A 46 9.75 -5.40 -17.97
CA PRO A 46 8.55 -5.22 -18.79
C PRO A 46 7.39 -4.60 -17.99
N LEU A 47 7.64 -3.47 -17.32
CA LEU A 47 6.67 -2.73 -16.52
C LEU A 47 6.93 -1.22 -16.60
N VAL A 48 5.90 -0.42 -16.34
CA VAL A 48 6.02 1.03 -16.15
C VAL A 48 6.05 1.33 -14.66
N ILE A 49 7.06 2.05 -14.21
CA ILE A 49 7.11 2.62 -12.85
C ILE A 49 6.57 4.04 -12.95
N MET A 50 5.55 4.39 -12.19
CA MET A 50 5.00 5.74 -12.13
C MET A 50 5.07 6.26 -10.70
N ARG A 51 5.49 7.52 -10.52
CA ARG A 51 5.61 8.14 -9.19
C ARG A 51 4.66 9.32 -9.06
N ILE A 52 3.80 9.28 -8.06
CA ILE A 52 2.90 10.38 -7.69
C ILE A 52 3.52 11.07 -6.46
N ARG A 53 3.56 12.42 -6.49
CA ARG A 53 4.17 13.22 -5.41
C ARG A 53 3.25 13.34 -4.20
N GLU A 54 1.95 13.52 -4.43
CA GLU A 54 0.96 13.71 -3.37
C GLU A 54 -0.35 12.96 -3.69
N PRO A 55 -0.71 11.92 -2.92
CA PRO A 55 0.11 11.27 -1.89
C PRO A 55 1.37 10.65 -2.50
N LYS A 56 2.44 10.52 -1.70
CA LYS A 56 3.70 9.91 -2.15
C LYS A 56 3.48 8.43 -2.43
N THR A 57 3.39 8.08 -3.71
CA THR A 57 3.15 6.70 -4.15
C THR A 57 4.06 6.29 -5.30
N THR A 58 4.37 4.99 -5.35
CA THR A 58 5.04 4.34 -6.47
C THR A 58 4.11 3.26 -7.01
N THR A 59 3.75 3.40 -8.28
CA THR A 59 2.87 2.46 -8.98
C THR A 59 3.69 1.66 -9.99
N LEU A 60 3.49 0.35 -10.01
CA LEU A 60 4.07 -0.61 -10.94
C LEU A 60 2.95 -1.16 -11.84
N ILE A 61 3.01 -0.85 -13.13
CA ILE A 61 2.01 -1.23 -14.12
C ILE A 61 2.58 -2.33 -15.01
N PHE A 62 1.90 -3.49 -15.04
CA PHE A 62 2.32 -4.65 -15.80
C PHE A 62 1.47 -4.77 -17.08
N ALA A 63 2.09 -5.23 -18.17
CA ALA A 63 1.41 -5.44 -19.45
C ALA A 63 0.20 -6.39 -19.34
N ALA A 64 0.17 -7.27 -18.34
CA ALA A 64 -0.93 -8.21 -18.09
C ALA A 64 -2.19 -7.55 -17.48
N GLY A 65 -2.30 -6.22 -17.44
CA GLY A 65 -3.45 -5.54 -16.83
C GLY A 65 -3.41 -5.52 -15.30
N LYS A 66 -2.31 -5.97 -14.69
CA LYS A 66 -2.08 -5.94 -13.25
C LYS A 66 -1.36 -4.65 -12.87
N ILE A 67 -1.86 -3.98 -11.85
CA ILE A 67 -1.26 -2.78 -11.26
C ILE A 67 -0.94 -3.08 -9.79
N ASN A 68 0.27 -2.76 -9.35
CA ASN A 68 0.63 -2.76 -7.94
C ASN A 68 0.97 -1.33 -7.52
N ILE A 69 0.28 -0.80 -6.53
CA ILE A 69 0.46 0.55 -6.00
C ILE A 69 1.04 0.40 -4.60
N VAL A 70 2.19 1.01 -4.36
CA VAL A 70 2.76 1.16 -3.02
C VAL A 70 2.63 2.62 -2.63
N ALA A 71 1.88 2.89 -1.58
CA ALA A 71 1.63 4.22 -1.05
C ALA A 71 2.09 4.30 0.40
N SER A 72 2.56 5.45 0.86
CA SER A 72 2.80 5.71 2.27
C SER A 72 1.87 6.83 2.70
N CYS A 73 1.19 6.70 3.84
CA CYS A 73 0.37 7.78 4.37
C CYS A 73 0.47 7.89 5.90
N ASP A 74 0.27 9.10 6.41
CA ASP A 74 0.18 9.31 7.85
C ASP A 74 -1.29 9.35 8.26
N VAL A 75 -1.72 8.37 9.05
CA VAL A 75 -3.04 8.36 9.68
C VAL A 75 -2.89 9.13 10.98
N ARG A 76 -3.20 10.43 10.92
CA ARG A 76 -3.07 11.41 12.01
C ARG A 76 -4.02 11.16 13.20
N PHE A 77 -4.33 9.92 13.53
CA PHE A 77 -5.10 9.52 14.69
C PHE A 77 -4.47 8.28 15.36
N PRO A 78 -4.41 8.22 16.70
CA PRO A 78 -3.93 7.06 17.44
C PRO A 78 -4.80 5.85 17.13
N ASN A 79 -4.19 4.80 16.55
CA ASN A 79 -4.88 3.56 16.22
C ASN A 79 -4.26 2.42 17.01
N ARG A 80 -5.06 1.77 17.87
CA ARG A 80 -4.61 0.61 18.63
C ARG A 80 -4.70 -0.61 17.72
N LEU A 81 -3.57 -1.09 17.20
CA LEU A 81 -3.54 -2.22 16.24
C LEU A 81 -4.27 -3.45 16.76
N GLU A 82 -4.18 -3.72 18.07
CA GLU A 82 -4.92 -4.80 18.74
C GLU A 82 -6.43 -4.64 18.59
N GLY A 83 -6.95 -3.43 18.79
CA GLY A 83 -8.38 -3.14 18.64
C GLY A 83 -8.86 -3.35 17.20
N LEU A 84 -8.05 -2.92 16.22
CA LEU A 84 -8.34 -3.16 14.81
C LEU A 84 -8.28 -4.65 14.45
N ALA A 85 -7.29 -5.37 14.97
CA ALA A 85 -7.15 -6.81 14.77
C ALA A 85 -8.35 -7.59 15.32
N ILE A 86 -8.84 -7.21 16.51
CA ILE A 86 -9.99 -7.85 17.14
C ILE A 86 -11.28 -7.52 16.38
N ALA A 87 -11.53 -6.23 16.10
CA ALA A 87 -12.75 -5.79 15.44
C ALA A 87 -12.86 -6.33 14.00
N HIS A 88 -11.73 -6.46 13.29
CA HIS A 88 -11.66 -6.91 11.90
C HIS A 88 -10.86 -8.21 11.77
N SER A 89 -11.05 -9.17 12.68
CA SER A 89 -10.30 -10.44 12.74
C SER A 89 -10.41 -11.29 11.47
N ALA A 90 -11.55 -11.21 10.76
CA ALA A 90 -11.76 -11.90 9.49
C ALA A 90 -10.88 -11.34 8.33
N PHE A 91 -10.34 -10.14 8.50
CA PHE A 91 -9.55 -9.44 7.47
C PHE A 91 -8.14 -9.09 7.94
N SER A 92 -7.84 -9.20 9.23
CA SER A 92 -6.61 -8.72 9.84
C SER A 92 -5.81 -9.85 10.46
N SER A 93 -4.49 -9.84 10.26
CA SER A 93 -3.55 -10.72 10.96
C SER A 93 -2.52 -9.85 11.67
N TYR A 94 -2.44 -9.98 13.00
CA TYR A 94 -1.53 -9.20 13.83
C TYR A 94 -0.85 -10.13 14.84
N GLU A 95 0.43 -10.39 14.62
CA GLU A 95 1.28 -11.24 15.45
C GLU A 95 2.58 -10.49 15.75
N PRO A 96 2.59 -9.59 16.75
CA PRO A 96 3.71 -8.67 17.00
C PRO A 96 5.05 -9.37 17.27
N GLU A 97 5.02 -10.59 17.79
CA GLU A 97 6.20 -11.44 18.02
C GLU A 97 6.87 -11.92 16.71
N ILE A 98 6.09 -12.04 15.62
CA ILE A 98 6.58 -12.47 14.31
C ILE A 98 6.84 -11.27 13.41
N PHE A 99 5.97 -10.26 13.47
CA PHE A 99 6.05 -9.10 12.61
C PHE A 99 5.41 -7.87 13.31
N PRO A 100 6.10 -6.71 13.37
CA PRO A 100 5.67 -5.54 14.15
C PRO A 100 4.48 -4.76 13.57
N GLY A 101 3.73 -5.33 12.63
CA GLY A 101 2.60 -4.68 11.97
C GLY A 101 1.42 -5.59 11.73
N LEU A 102 0.26 -4.98 11.48
CA LEU A 102 -0.98 -5.64 11.13
C LEU A 102 -1.09 -5.78 9.61
N VAL A 103 -1.31 -6.99 9.14
CA VAL A 103 -1.59 -7.30 7.74
C VAL A 103 -3.10 -7.29 7.54
N TYR A 104 -3.62 -6.33 6.77
CA TYR A 104 -5.04 -6.19 6.47
C TYR A 104 -5.35 -6.63 5.03
N ARG A 105 -6.18 -7.65 4.85
CA ARG A 105 -6.56 -8.23 3.56
C ARG A 105 -7.97 -7.76 3.19
N MET A 106 -8.04 -6.76 2.32
CA MET A 106 -9.29 -6.26 1.75
C MET A 106 -9.71 -7.13 0.57
N LYS A 107 -10.98 -7.58 0.56
CA LYS A 107 -11.52 -8.42 -0.53
C LYS A 107 -11.91 -7.60 -1.77
N GLN A 108 -12.36 -6.36 -1.57
CA GLN A 108 -12.82 -5.48 -2.66
C GLN A 108 -12.46 -4.01 -2.37
N PRO A 109 -11.54 -3.40 -3.15
CA PRO A 109 -10.65 -4.05 -4.12
C PRO A 109 -9.72 -5.07 -3.44
N LYS A 110 -9.27 -6.08 -4.19
CA LYS A 110 -8.40 -7.14 -3.65
C LYS A 110 -7.02 -6.58 -3.31
N THR A 111 -6.79 -6.22 -2.05
CA THR A 111 -5.61 -5.43 -1.64
C THR A 111 -5.09 -5.87 -0.28
N VAL A 112 -3.79 -5.71 -0.03
CA VAL A 112 -3.15 -6.03 1.25
C VAL A 112 -2.50 -4.79 1.84
N LEU A 113 -3.08 -4.22 2.90
CA LEU A 113 -2.50 -3.09 3.61
C LEU A 113 -1.58 -3.60 4.72
N LEU A 114 -0.46 -2.91 4.93
CA LEU A 114 0.48 -3.19 6.01
C LEU A 114 0.43 -2.01 6.99
N VAL A 115 -0.05 -2.25 8.20
CA VAL A 115 -0.21 -1.20 9.22
C VAL A 115 0.86 -1.39 10.30
N LEU A 116 1.83 -0.50 10.37
CA LEU A 116 2.91 -0.60 11.37
C LEU A 116 2.56 0.24 12.60
N ALA A 117 2.79 -0.31 13.79
CA ALA A 117 2.76 0.49 15.02
C ALA A 117 4.08 1.26 15.07
N SER A 118 4.01 2.54 14.72
CA SER A 118 5.12 3.50 14.68
C SER A 118 6.17 3.33 13.57
N GLY A 119 6.57 4.48 13.03
CA GLY A 119 7.88 4.80 12.49
C GLY A 119 8.50 5.89 13.33
#